data_AF-A0A6I5RUZ0-F1
#
_entry.id   AF-A0A6I5RUZ0-F1
#
_cell.length_a   1.000
_cell.length_b   1.000
_cell.length_c   1.000
_cell.angle_alpha   90.00
_cell.angle_beta   90.00
_cell.angle_gamma   90.00
#
_symmetry.space_group_name_H-M   'P 1'
#
loop_
_entity.id
_entity.type
_entity.pdbx_description
1 polymer ?
#
loop_
_entity_poly.entity_id
_entity_poly.type
_entity_poly.pdbx_seq_one_letter_code
_entity_poly.pdbx_strand_id
1 'polypeptide(L)'
;MNKIAGVMLLLLGMAGVAQADQCESWTHKAYPVSMSACSYDNGGSGYVQITNDGPKTANVCWTVVFNNGRTQDSCYRGMGSGVTTTPSCASCGSKNGGARHVLLTKYEEVE
;
A
#
# COMPACT_ATOMS: atom_id res chain seq x y z
N MET A 1 -32.96 -7.15 -56.40
CA MET A 1 -33.23 -7.79 -55.10
C MET A 1 -31.98 -8.58 -54.72
N ASN A 2 -31.26 -8.47 -53.61
CA ASN A 2 -31.18 -7.57 -52.46
C ASN A 2 -29.69 -7.58 -52.06
N LYS A 3 -29.06 -6.42 -51.87
CA LYS A 3 -27.74 -6.32 -51.23
C LYS A 3 -27.98 -6.00 -49.75
N ILE A 4 -27.88 -7.00 -48.88
CA ILE A 4 -27.96 -6.77 -47.43
C ILE A 4 -26.53 -6.49 -46.96
N ALA A 5 -26.27 -5.21 -46.70
CA ALA A 5 -25.08 -4.74 -46.03
C ALA A 5 -25.12 -5.18 -44.57
N GLY A 6 -24.19 -6.04 -44.18
CA GLY A 6 -23.96 -6.38 -42.77
C GLY A 6 -23.24 -5.23 -42.08
N VAL A 7 -23.97 -4.44 -41.32
CA VAL A 7 -23.40 -3.44 -40.40
C VAL A 7 -22.90 -4.20 -39.17
N MET A 8 -21.59 -4.43 -39.12
CA MET A 8 -20.91 -4.97 -37.95
C MET A 8 -20.80 -3.87 -36.91
N LEU A 9 -21.69 -3.91 -35.92
CA LEU A 9 -21.71 -2.98 -34.79
C LEU A 9 -20.55 -3.34 -33.85
N LEU A 10 -19.44 -2.59 -33.93
CA LEU A 10 -18.35 -2.63 -32.96
C LEU A 10 -18.85 -2.01 -31.65
N LEU A 11 -19.32 -2.86 -30.73
CA LEU A 11 -19.51 -2.51 -29.33
C LEU A 11 -18.12 -2.27 -28.71
N LEU A 12 -17.66 -1.02 -28.75
CA LEU A 12 -16.55 -0.58 -27.91
C LEU A 12 -17.00 -0.65 -26.45
N GLY A 13 -16.67 -1.76 -25.79
CA GLY A 13 -16.78 -1.88 -24.35
C GLY A 13 -15.93 -0.79 -23.70
N MET A 14 -16.59 0.12 -22.97
CA MET A 14 -15.92 1.02 -22.06
C MET A 14 -15.33 0.17 -20.93
N ALA A 15 -14.08 -0.27 -21.11
CA ALA A 15 -13.27 -0.73 -19.99
C ALA A 15 -13.05 0.50 -19.10
N GLY A 16 -13.87 0.63 -18.06
CA GLY A 16 -13.60 1.57 -16.98
C GLY A 16 -12.22 1.27 -16.44
N VAL A 17 -11.27 2.18 -16.66
CA VAL A 17 -9.98 2.15 -15.99
C VAL A 17 -10.26 2.29 -14.51
N ALA A 18 -10.26 1.16 -13.78
CA ALA A 18 -10.20 1.19 -12.33
C ALA A 18 -8.95 1.97 -11.95
N GLN A 19 -9.12 3.11 -11.29
CA GLN A 19 -7.98 3.90 -10.83
C GLN A 19 -7.24 3.06 -9.80
N ALA A 20 -5.94 2.86 -10.03
CA ALA A 20 -5.09 2.14 -9.10
C ALA A 20 -4.84 2.97 -7.84
N ASP A 21 -4.65 2.27 -6.71
CA ASP A 21 -4.21 2.89 -5.46
C ASP A 21 -2.92 3.68 -5.68
N GLN A 22 -2.80 4.81 -4.98
CA GLN A 22 -1.61 5.66 -5.03
C GLN A 22 -0.72 5.32 -3.84
N CYS A 23 0.41 4.68 -4.11
CA CYS A 23 1.33 4.20 -3.08
C CYS A 23 2.66 4.94 -3.13
N GLU A 24 3.17 5.28 -1.95
CA GLU A 24 4.54 5.70 -1.75
C GLU A 24 5.27 4.63 -0.92
N SER A 25 6.52 4.34 -1.29
CA SER A 25 7.30 3.25 -0.70
C SER A 25 8.65 3.75 -0.17
N TRP A 26 9.08 3.15 0.93
CA TRP A 26 10.32 3.43 1.62
C TRP A 26 11.00 2.10 2.00
N THR A 27 12.32 2.11 2.02
CA THR A 27 13.13 1.00 2.51
C THR A 27 14.11 1.52 3.54
N HIS A 28 14.49 0.67 4.50
CA HIS A 28 15.53 1.02 5.46
C HIS A 28 16.89 0.46 4.99
N LYS A 29 17.94 1.28 4.96
CA LYS A 29 19.25 0.85 4.43
C LYS A 29 19.89 -0.30 5.21
N ALA A 30 19.67 -0.34 6.53
CA ALA A 30 20.30 -1.32 7.42
C ALA A 30 19.44 -2.55 7.75
N TYR A 31 18.15 -2.53 7.40
CA TYR A 31 17.21 -3.57 7.81
C TYR A 31 16.39 -4.02 6.61
N PRO A 32 16.17 -5.34 6.43
CA PRO A 32 15.47 -5.88 5.27
C PRO A 32 13.95 -5.73 5.45
N VAL A 33 13.46 -4.50 5.42
CA VAL A 33 12.04 -4.18 5.52
C VAL A 33 11.64 -3.20 4.42
N SER A 34 10.68 -3.61 3.61
CA SER A 34 9.95 -2.74 2.69
C SER A 34 8.71 -2.18 3.38
N MET A 35 8.48 -0.89 3.21
CA MET A 35 7.36 -0.17 3.81
C MET A 35 6.68 0.65 2.74
N SER A 36 5.36 0.72 2.76
CA SER A 36 4.63 1.65 1.91
C SER A 36 3.35 2.11 2.57
N ALA A 37 2.85 3.26 2.13
CA ALA A 37 1.55 3.77 2.50
C ALA A 37 0.79 4.07 1.20
N CYS A 38 -0.42 3.53 1.11
CA CYS A 38 -1.27 3.61 -0.06
C CYS A 38 -2.54 4.37 0.29
N SER A 39 -2.94 5.28 -0.59
CA SER A 39 -4.28 5.85 -0.62
C SER A 39 -5.12 5.02 -1.59
N TYR A 40 -6.31 4.60 -1.16
CA TYR A 40 -7.28 4.04 -2.09
C TYR A 40 -7.64 5.08 -3.16
N ASP A 41 -8.14 4.60 -4.30
CA ASP A 41 -8.58 5.38 -5.45
C ASP A 41 -9.48 6.58 -5.08
N ASN A 42 -10.41 6.38 -4.16
CA ASN A 42 -11.37 7.38 -3.72
C ASN A 42 -10.72 8.49 -2.86
N GLY A 43 -9.48 8.28 -2.39
CA GLY A 43 -8.70 9.18 -1.55
C GLY A 43 -9.18 9.29 -0.09
N GLY A 44 -10.31 8.68 0.26
CA GLY A 44 -10.98 8.82 1.54
C GLY A 44 -10.46 7.89 2.63
N SER A 45 -9.62 6.93 2.31
CA SER A 45 -8.87 6.11 3.27
C SER A 45 -7.68 5.46 2.56
N GLY A 46 -6.90 4.67 3.31
CA GLY A 46 -5.76 3.97 2.79
C GLY A 46 -5.34 2.81 3.69
N TYR A 47 -4.13 2.32 3.45
CA TYR A 47 -3.49 1.26 4.21
C TYR A 47 -1.98 1.46 4.22
N VAL A 48 -1.32 0.77 5.13
CA VAL A 48 0.14 0.64 5.14
C VAL A 48 0.46 -0.79 4.75
N GLN A 49 1.53 -1.00 3.99
CA GLN A 49 2.05 -2.33 3.73
C GLN A 49 3.48 -2.43 4.26
N ILE A 50 3.71 -3.36 5.16
CA ILE A 50 5.03 -3.65 5.73
C ILE A 50 5.39 -5.07 5.38
N THR A 51 6.59 -5.29 4.85
CA THR A 51 7.10 -6.60 4.47
C THR A 51 8.43 -6.85 5.17
N ASN A 52 8.57 -8.02 5.81
CA ASN A 52 9.88 -8.48 6.28
C ASN A 52 10.58 -9.22 5.14
N ASP A 53 11.47 -8.53 4.44
CA ASP A 53 12.28 -9.08 3.34
C ASP A 53 13.50 -9.89 3.85
N GLY A 54 13.67 -9.95 5.18
CA GLY A 54 14.76 -10.68 5.82
C GLY A 54 14.55 -12.19 5.82
N PRO A 55 15.63 -12.98 6.00
CA PRO A 55 15.55 -14.44 5.98
C PRO A 55 14.98 -15.05 7.27
N LYS A 56 14.81 -14.26 8.33
CA LYS A 56 14.38 -14.72 9.66
C LYS A 56 13.08 -14.05 10.10
N THR A 57 12.44 -14.67 11.08
CA THR A 57 11.33 -14.06 11.82
C THR A 57 11.84 -12.87 12.63
N ALA A 58 11.10 -11.76 12.61
CA ALA A 58 11.48 -10.55 13.35
C ALA A 58 10.27 -9.84 13.98
N ASN A 59 10.51 -9.14 15.07
CA ASN A 59 9.61 -8.10 15.58
C ASN A 59 9.84 -6.82 14.79
N VAL A 60 8.82 -6.36 14.08
CA VAL A 60 8.88 -5.18 13.21
C VAL A 60 7.94 -4.12 13.74
N CYS A 61 8.45 -2.94 14.10
CA CYS A 61 7.63 -1.78 14.46
C CYS A 61 7.91 -0.61 13.53
N TRP A 62 6.86 0.16 13.25
CA TRP A 62 6.94 1.32 12.39
C TRP A 62 6.06 2.46 12.91
N THR A 63 6.38 3.66 12.45
CA THR A 63 5.60 4.87 12.69
C THR A 63 5.22 5.47 11.35
N VAL A 64 3.93 5.64 11.11
CA VAL A 64 3.43 6.44 9.99
C VAL A 64 3.45 7.90 10.42
N VAL A 65 4.10 8.76 9.64
CA VAL A 65 4.08 10.20 9.85
C VAL A 65 3.21 10.82 8.77
N PHE A 66 2.11 11.47 9.18
CA PHE A 66 1.15 12.07 8.26
C PHE A 66 1.59 13.48 7.84
N ASN A 67 1.03 13.99 6.74
CA ASN A 67 1.38 15.34 6.24
C ASN A 67 1.02 16.47 7.22
N ASN A 68 0.04 16.24 8.11
CA ASN A 68 -0.33 17.19 9.16
C ASN A 68 0.57 17.10 10.42
N GLY A 69 1.63 16.30 10.39
CA GLY A 69 2.59 16.14 11.49
C GLY A 69 2.15 15.17 12.60
N ARG A 70 0.92 14.64 12.55
CA ARG A 70 0.51 13.56 13.46
C ARG A 70 1.23 12.26 13.10
N THR A 71 1.31 11.36 14.07
CA THR A 71 1.93 10.05 13.91
C THR A 71 0.99 8.93 14.34
N GLN A 72 1.23 7.73 13.79
CA GLN A 72 0.58 6.50 14.22
C GLN A 72 1.63 5.39 14.31
N ASP A 73 1.80 4.84 15.51
CA ASP A 73 2.74 3.75 15.77
C ASP A 73 2.06 2.39 15.62
N SER A 74 2.79 1.39 15.18
CA SER A 74 2.31 0.02 15.04
C SER A 74 3.45 -0.98 15.12
N CYS A 75 3.13 -2.22 15.52
CA CYS A 75 4.09 -3.31 15.63
C CYS A 75 3.46 -4.63 15.19
N TYR A 76 4.24 -5.43 14.48
CA TYR A 76 3.99 -6.83 14.22
C TYR A 76 5.04 -7.65 14.96
N ARG A 77 4.61 -8.48 15.92
CA ARG A 77 5.50 -9.38 16.66
C ARG A 77 5.59 -10.73 15.95
N GLY A 78 6.80 -11.25 15.78
CA GLY A 78 7.02 -12.53 15.11
C GLY A 78 6.62 -12.53 13.63
N MET A 79 6.97 -11.47 12.90
CA MET A 79 6.74 -11.38 11.45
C MET A 79 7.72 -12.32 10.73
N GLY A 80 7.20 -13.41 10.18
CA GLY A 80 8.01 -14.39 9.44
C GLY A 80 8.73 -13.80 8.22
N SER A 81 9.69 -14.55 7.67
CA SER A 81 10.37 -14.18 6.42
C SER A 81 9.37 -14.10 5.25
N GLY A 82 9.45 -13.02 4.47
CA GLY A 82 8.57 -12.76 3.33
C GLY A 82 7.13 -12.39 3.70
N VAL A 83 6.79 -12.37 4.98
CA VAL A 83 5.44 -12.01 5.44
C VAL A 83 5.20 -10.53 5.16
N THR A 84 4.00 -10.22 4.68
CA THR A 84 3.51 -8.86 4.47
C THR A 84 2.25 -8.64 5.32
N THR A 85 2.18 -7.49 6.01
CA THR A 85 0.98 -7.05 6.73
C THR A 85 0.42 -5.78 6.11
N THR A 86 -0.91 -5.68 6.05
CA THR A 86 -1.64 -4.59 5.38
C THR A 86 -2.65 -3.88 6.28
N PRO A 87 -2.24 -3.31 7.43
CA PRO A 87 -3.17 -2.66 8.34
C PRO A 87 -3.84 -1.44 7.70
N SER A 88 -5.12 -1.27 8.01
CA SER A 88 -5.91 -0.13 7.57
C SER A 88 -5.39 1.18 8.17
N CYS A 89 -5.49 2.26 7.38
CA CYS A 89 -5.00 3.58 7.75
C CYS A 89 -5.89 4.66 7.12
N ALA A 90 -6.91 5.10 7.86
CA ALA A 90 -7.84 6.12 7.36
C ALA A 90 -7.14 7.45 6.99
N SER A 91 -6.08 7.81 7.72
CA SER A 91 -5.31 9.04 7.48
C SER A 91 -4.29 8.92 6.34
N CYS A 92 -4.04 7.72 5.83
CA CYS A 92 -3.18 7.50 4.66
C CYS A 92 -3.88 7.90 3.35
N GLY A 93 -5.21 8.02 3.36
CA GLY A 93 -5.96 8.54 2.22
C GLY A 93 -5.55 9.98 1.91
N SER A 94 -5.31 10.29 0.64
CA SER A 94 -4.84 11.61 0.20
C SER A 94 -5.78 12.76 0.58
N LYS A 95 -7.09 12.51 0.71
CA LYS A 95 -8.09 13.49 1.16
C LYS A 95 -8.16 13.64 2.69
N ASN A 96 -7.61 12.68 3.44
CA ASN A 96 -7.60 12.65 4.90
C ASN A 96 -6.25 13.00 5.53
N GLY A 97 -5.38 13.63 4.75
CA GLY A 97 -4.06 14.08 5.18
C GLY A 97 -2.95 13.41 4.39
N GLY A 98 -3.04 12.10 4.13
CA GLY A 98 -1.99 11.34 3.47
C GLY A 98 -0.80 11.06 4.39
N ALA A 99 -0.04 10.01 4.03
CA ALA A 99 1.24 9.71 4.67
C ALA A 99 2.35 10.54 4.03
N ARG A 100 3.24 11.09 4.87
CA ARG A 100 4.47 11.76 4.43
C ARG A 100 5.64 10.78 4.31
N HIS A 101 5.71 9.84 5.26
CA HIS A 101 6.64 8.71 5.24
C HIS A 101 6.27 7.66 6.29
N VAL A 102 6.80 6.45 6.12
CA VAL A 102 6.79 5.38 7.12
C VAL A 102 8.20 5.19 7.64
N LEU A 103 8.39 5.34 8.95
CA LEU A 103 9.66 5.12 9.64
C LEU A 103 9.68 3.72 10.22
N LEU A 104 10.75 2.98 9.96
CA LEU A 104 11.05 1.77 10.71
C LEU A 104 11.62 2.18 12.07
N THR A 105 10.95 1.79 13.16
CA THR A 105 11.36 2.13 14.53
C THR A 105 11.95 0.95 15.28
N LYS A 106 11.63 -0.28 14.86
CA LYS A 106 12.24 -1.50 15.40
C LYS A 106 12.32 -2.61 14.36
N TYR A 107 13.48 -3.27 14.31
CA TYR A 107 13.68 -4.57 13.69
C TYR A 107 14.53 -5.43 14.62
N GLU A 108 13.96 -6.50 15.14
CA GLU A 108 14.62 -7.40 16.10
C GLU A 108 14.32 -8.84 15.69
N GLU A 109 15.34 -9.58 15.24
CA GLU A 109 15.21 -10.99 14.91
C GLU A 109 14.80 -11.79 16.16
N VAL A 110 13.88 -12.73 15.98
CA VAL A 110 13.47 -13.67 17.03
C VAL A 110 14.21 -14.97 16.77
N GLU A 111 15.05 -15.38 17.72
CA GLU A 111 15.80 -16.65 17.69
C GLU A 111 14.90 -17.88 17.87
#